data_AF-A0A6N6VZ57-F1
#
_entry.id   AF-A0A6N6VZ57-F1
#
_cell.length_a   1.000
_cell.length_b   1.000
_cell.length_c   1.000
_cell.angle_alpha   90.00
_cell.angle_beta   90.00
_cell.angle_gamma   90.00
#
_symmetry.space_group_name_H-M   'P 1'
#
loop_
_entity.id
_entity.type
_entity.pdbx_description
1 polymer ?
#
loop_
_entity_poly.entity_id
_entity_poly.type
_entity_poly.pdbx_seq_one_letter_code
_entity_poly.pdbx_strand_id
1 'polypeptide(L)'
;KSEEILACHEAGITVFVPKTKTSGATFDGRFGKDDFIYDAETNEYRCPAGERLVWRYTTTERSLKFDRYWSSQCQQCSLKDKCTPSTERRVTRWEHEGLL
;
A
#
# COMPACT_ATOMS: atom_id res chain seq x y z
N LYS A 1 28.35 3.65 1.74
CA LYS A 1 27.75 2.29 1.61
C LYS A 1 26.93 2.12 2.89
N SER A 2 25.62 1.99 2.76
CA SER A 2 24.70 1.49 3.80
C SER A 2 24.78 2.17 5.17
N GLU A 3 24.26 3.39 5.29
CA GLU A 3 23.97 3.99 6.59
C GLU A 3 22.60 4.67 6.52
N GLU A 4 21.87 4.57 7.64
CA GLU A 4 20.63 5.28 7.95
C GLU A 4 19.33 4.67 7.39
N ILE A 5 18.69 3.85 8.21
CA ILE A 5 17.35 4.06 8.82
C ILE A 5 17.09 2.78 9.64
N LEU A 6 17.71 2.72 10.82
CA LEU A 6 17.42 1.72 11.82
C LEU A 6 17.25 2.45 13.15
N ALA A 7 16.18 3.23 13.25
CA ALA A 7 15.85 3.91 14.48
C ALA A 7 14.34 4.10 14.61
N CYS A 8 13.82 3.44 15.64
CA CYS A 8 12.66 3.82 16.44
C CYS A 8 11.25 3.35 16.03
N HIS A 9 10.53 3.00 17.12
CA HIS A 9 9.08 3.11 17.36
C HIS A 9 8.34 1.76 17.25
N GLU A 10 8.06 0.99 18.31
CA GLU A 10 7.74 1.27 19.73
C GLU A 10 6.54 2.20 19.89
N ALA A 11 5.33 1.67 19.69
CA ALA A 11 4.23 1.81 20.66
C ALA A 11 2.94 1.16 20.11
N GLY A 12 2.49 0.10 20.78
CA GLY A 12 1.21 -0.55 20.55
C GLY A 12 0.03 0.40 20.80
N ILE A 13 -0.44 1.05 19.75
CA ILE A 13 -1.65 1.86 19.73
C ILE A 13 -2.40 1.55 18.44
N THR A 14 -3.66 1.13 18.55
CA THR A 14 -4.61 1.02 17.44
C THR A 14 -4.83 2.40 16.84
N VAL A 15 -4.03 2.80 15.85
CA VAL A 15 -4.03 4.17 15.31
C VAL A 15 -4.20 4.15 13.81
N PHE A 16 -5.24 4.87 13.36
CA PHE A 16 -5.32 5.48 12.05
C PHE A 16 -4.09 6.37 11.87
N VAL A 17 -3.02 5.87 11.25
CA VAL A 17 -1.81 6.66 11.01
C VAL A 17 -1.93 7.32 9.63
N PRO A 18 -2.12 8.65 9.53
CA PRO A 18 -1.82 9.35 8.29
C PRO A 18 -0.30 9.30 8.11
N LYS A 19 0.17 8.45 7.20
CA LYS A 19 1.60 8.24 6.99
C LYS A 19 2.24 9.48 6.37
N THR A 20 3.35 9.88 6.96
CA THR A 20 4.21 10.98 6.55
C THR A 20 4.85 10.69 5.18
N LYS A 21 4.89 11.73 4.35
CA LYS A 21 5.16 11.71 2.91
C LYS A 21 6.59 11.26 2.57
N THR A 22 6.75 10.09 1.96
CA THR A 22 8.01 9.70 1.29
C THR A 22 7.80 8.68 0.17
N SER A 23 6.79 8.86 -0.70
CA SER A 23 6.68 8.06 -1.92
C SER A 23 6.72 8.95 -3.17
N GLY A 24 7.73 8.72 -4.03
CA GLY A 24 7.96 9.47 -5.28
C GLY A 24 6.80 9.46 -6.28
N ALA A 25 5.73 8.70 -6.03
CA ALA A 25 4.47 8.80 -6.77
C ALA A 25 3.83 10.19 -6.67
N THR A 26 3.97 10.88 -5.52
CA THR A 26 3.46 12.24 -5.34
C THR A 26 4.24 13.28 -6.16
N PHE A 27 5.50 13.00 -6.52
CA PHE A 27 6.33 13.87 -7.35
C PHE A 27 5.87 13.91 -8.81
N ASP A 28 5.30 12.80 -9.32
CA ASP A 28 4.69 12.70 -10.65
C ASP A 28 3.20 13.11 -10.69
N GLY A 29 2.62 13.53 -9.55
CA GLY A 29 1.18 13.81 -9.44
C GLY A 29 0.30 12.56 -9.54
N ARG A 30 0.86 11.37 -9.30
CA ARG A 30 0.13 10.10 -9.27
C ARG A 30 -0.32 9.75 -7.86
N PHE A 31 -1.37 8.94 -7.75
CA PHE A 31 -1.85 8.43 -6.47
C PHE A 31 -0.75 7.61 -5.77
N GLY A 32 -0.46 7.99 -4.53
CA GLY A 32 0.53 7.36 -3.66
C GLY A 32 0.02 6.04 -3.08
N LYS A 33 0.71 5.48 -2.07
CA LYS A 33 0.10 4.44 -1.20
C LYS A 33 -0.90 5.09 -0.24
N ASP A 34 -0.72 6.37 0.08
CA ASP A 34 -1.52 7.15 1.03
C ASP A 34 -2.97 7.37 0.57
N ASP A 35 -3.20 7.40 -0.74
CA ASP A 35 -4.55 7.46 -1.31
C ASP A 35 -5.31 6.12 -1.20
N PHE A 36 -4.63 5.05 -0.77
CA PHE A 36 -5.21 3.72 -0.59
C PHE A 36 -5.44 3.46 0.88
N ILE A 37 -6.71 3.47 1.28
CA ILE A 37 -7.13 3.28 2.67
C ILE A 37 -7.26 1.78 2.93
N TYR A 38 -6.55 1.25 3.92
CA TYR A 38 -6.69 -0.15 4.34
C TYR A 38 -7.91 -0.31 5.24
N ASP A 39 -8.79 -1.24 4.89
CA ASP A 39 -9.90 -1.71 5.70
C ASP A 39 -9.47 -3.01 6.39
N ALA A 40 -9.25 -2.93 7.70
CA ALA A 40 -8.84 -4.09 8.50
C ALA A 40 -10.00 -5.04 8.79
N GLU A 41 -11.25 -4.59 8.72
CA GLU A 41 -12.44 -5.42 8.95
C GLU A 41 -12.64 -6.40 7.79
N THR A 42 -12.46 -5.91 6.56
CA THR A 42 -12.60 -6.75 5.36
C THR A 42 -11.27 -7.27 4.80
N ASN A 43 -10.14 -6.81 5.32
CA ASN A 43 -8.80 -7.07 4.79
C ASN A 43 -8.68 -6.67 3.31
N GLU A 44 -9.10 -5.45 2.99
CA GLU A 44 -9.07 -4.90 1.64
C GLU A 44 -8.46 -3.50 1.63
N TYR A 45 -8.00 -3.03 0.47
CA TYR A 45 -7.65 -1.62 0.29
C TYR A 45 -8.72 -0.91 -0.51
N ARG A 46 -9.05 0.33 -0.16
CA ARG A 46 -9.94 1.19 -0.94
C ARG A 46 -9.12 2.25 -1.65
N CYS A 47 -9.27 2.32 -2.97
CA CYS A 47 -8.56 3.30 -3.80
C CYS A 47 -9.37 4.61 -3.94
N PRO A 48 -8.74 5.70 -4.42
CA PRO A 48 -9.42 6.99 -4.58
C PRO A 48 -10.50 6.97 -5.67
N ALA A 49 -10.51 5.96 -6.55
CA ALA A 49 -11.60 5.73 -7.50
C ALA A 49 -12.86 5.12 -6.84
N GLY A 50 -12.80 4.76 -5.55
CA GLY A 50 -13.88 4.11 -4.82
C GLY A 50 -13.84 2.57 -4.88
N GLU A 51 -13.02 1.98 -5.75
CA GLU A 51 -12.90 0.53 -5.91
C GLU A 51 -12.14 -0.12 -4.75
N ARG A 52 -12.50 -1.38 -4.47
CA ARG A 52 -11.84 -2.24 -3.47
C ARG A 52 -10.78 -3.12 -4.12
N LEU A 53 -9.63 -3.21 -3.47
CA LEU A 53 -8.49 -4.05 -3.80
C LEU A 53 -8.47 -5.20 -2.81
N VAL A 54 -8.85 -6.37 -3.31
CA VAL A 54 -8.87 -7.61 -2.54
C VAL A 54 -7.45 -8.15 -2.35
N TRP A 55 -7.24 -8.86 -1.24
CA TRP A 55 -6.06 -9.70 -1.08
C TRP A 55 -6.03 -10.80 -2.14
N ARG A 56 -4.85 -11.07 -2.70
CA ARG A 56 -4.70 -12.04 -3.80
C ARG A 56 -3.71 -13.14 -3.47
N TYR A 57 -2.53 -12.77 -3.00
CA TYR A 57 -1.54 -13.73 -2.53
C TYR A 57 -0.53 -13.07 -1.61
N THR A 58 0.15 -13.92 -0.84
CA THR A 58 1.33 -13.56 -0.07
C THR A 58 2.57 -14.07 -0.80
N THR A 59 3.59 -13.23 -0.92
CA THR A 59 4.91 -13.65 -1.42
C THR A 59 5.93 -13.53 -0.30
N THR A 60 6.87 -14.48 -0.26
CA THR A 60 7.97 -14.42 0.70
C THR A 60 9.22 -13.96 -0.03
N GLU A 61 9.73 -12.79 0.32
CA GLU A 61 10.96 -12.25 -0.25
C GLU A 61 11.94 -11.95 0.88
N ARG A 62 13.16 -12.50 0.80
CA ARG A 62 14.20 -12.35 1.85
C ARG A 62 13.70 -12.71 3.26
N SER A 63 12.90 -13.77 3.37
CA SER A 63 12.26 -14.23 4.62
C SER A 63 11.19 -13.28 5.19
N LEU A 64 10.75 -12.29 4.42
CA LEU A 64 9.67 -11.37 4.78
C LEU A 64 8.43 -11.71 3.97
N LYS A 65 7.26 -11.82 4.61
CA LYS A 65 6.00 -12.07 3.91
C LYS A 65 5.29 -10.77 3.53
N PHE A 66 5.02 -10.65 2.24
CA PHE A 66 4.38 -9.50 1.63
C PHE A 66 3.04 -9.91 1.02
N ASP A 67 1.97 -9.35 1.57
CA ASP A 67 0.64 -9.48 1.02
C ASP A 67 0.46 -8.52 -0.16
N ARG A 68 -0.09 -9.05 -1.25
CA ARG A 68 -0.37 -8.29 -2.47
C ARG A 68 -1.87 -8.13 -2.65
N TYR A 69 -2.27 -6.87 -2.82
CA TYR A 69 -3.66 -6.46 -3.00
C TYR A 69 -3.81 -5.74 -4.33
N TRP A 70 -4.81 -6.13 -5.12
CA TRP A 70 -5.19 -5.42 -6.33
C TRP A 70 -6.58 -5.85 -6.81
N SER A 71 -7.17 -5.03 -7.68
CA SER A 71 -8.44 -5.31 -8.32
C SER A 71 -8.30 -5.40 -9.83
N SER A 72 -9.03 -6.33 -10.45
CA SER A 72 -9.14 -6.42 -11.90
C SER A 72 -9.85 -5.19 -12.49
N GLN A 73 -10.62 -4.48 -11.66
CA GLN A 73 -11.29 -3.22 -11.99
C GLN A 73 -10.30 -2.11 -12.34
N CYS A 74 -9.04 -2.20 -11.90
CA CYS A 74 -8.00 -1.24 -12.27
C CYS A 74 -7.79 -1.14 -13.79
N GLN A 75 -8.11 -2.19 -14.57
CA GLN A 75 -7.97 -2.16 -16.02
C GLN A 75 -8.97 -1.22 -16.70
N GLN A 76 -10.15 -1.05 -16.12
CA GLN A 76 -11.27 -0.23 -16.65
C GLN A 76 -11.43 1.09 -15.88
N CYS A 77 -10.56 1.35 -14.91
CA CYS A 77 -10.66 2.51 -14.04
C CYS A 77 -10.29 3.80 -14.78
N SER A 78 -11.17 4.81 -14.73
CA SER A 78 -10.94 6.12 -15.35
C SER A 78 -9.78 6.90 -14.74
N LEU A 79 -9.35 6.54 -13.52
CA LEU A 79 -8.22 7.15 -12.83
C LEU A 79 -6.88 6.41 -13.09
N LYS A 80 -6.86 5.40 -13.96
CA LYS A 80 -5.69 4.56 -14.20
C LYS A 80 -4.45 5.36 -14.59
N ASP A 81 -4.57 6.31 -15.53
CA ASP A 81 -3.45 7.16 -15.99
C ASP A 81 -2.77 7.94 -14.84
N LYS A 82 -3.57 8.32 -13.83
CA LYS A 82 -3.08 9.00 -12.62
C LYS A 82 -2.74 8.05 -11.48
N CYS A 83 -3.02 6.76 -11.61
CA CYS A 83 -2.86 5.77 -10.55
C CYS A 83 -1.60 4.91 -10.75
N THR A 84 -1.42 4.36 -11.94
CA THR A 84 -0.27 3.52 -12.26
C THR A 84 -0.09 3.38 -13.78
N PRO A 85 1.15 3.38 -14.29
CA PRO A 85 1.42 3.00 -15.68
C PRO A 85 1.26 1.49 -15.93
N SER A 86 1.16 0.67 -14.88
CA SER A 86 0.97 -0.77 -15.01
C SER A 86 -0.49 -1.15 -15.31
N THR A 87 -0.72 -2.40 -15.70
CA THR A 87 -2.06 -2.94 -15.97
C THR A 87 -3.00 -2.78 -14.76
N GLU A 88 -2.46 -2.95 -13.55
CA GLU A 88 -3.19 -2.83 -12.29
C GLU A 88 -2.28 -2.23 -11.21
N ARG A 89 -2.89 -1.53 -10.25
CA ARG A 89 -2.14 -1.01 -9.10
C ARG A 89 -2.05 -2.11 -8.05
N ARG A 90 -0.83 -2.61 -7.82
CA ARG A 90 -0.54 -3.58 -6.76
C ARG A 90 -0.08 -2.84 -5.51
N VAL A 91 -0.88 -2.92 -4.46
CA VAL A 91 -0.52 -2.46 -3.13
C VAL A 91 0.12 -3.63 -2.40
N THR A 92 1.31 -3.41 -1.84
CA THR A 92 1.96 -4.39 -0.98
C THR A 92 1.98 -3.95 0.47
N ARG A 93 1.54 -4.87 1.32
CA ARG A 93 1.54 -4.75 2.76
C ARG A 93 2.48 -5.81 3.32
N TRP A 94 3.28 -5.42 4.29
CA TRP A 94 4.12 -6.38 5.01
C TRP A 94 3.31 -6.93 6.19
N GLU A 95 3.32 -8.24 6.43
CA GLU A 95 2.47 -8.84 7.50
C GLU A 95 2.82 -8.27 8.89
N HIS A 96 4.08 -7.87 9.08
CA HIS A 96 4.58 -7.29 10.33
C HIS A 96 4.52 -5.75 10.37
N GLU A 97 3.83 -5.08 9.42
CA GLU A 97 3.66 -3.61 9.45
C GLU A 97 2.85 -3.13 10.69
N GLY A 98 2.23 -4.04 11.44
CA GLY A 98 1.57 -3.78 12.73
C GLY A 98 2.28 -4.36 13.95
N LEU A 99 3.51 -4.86 13.82
CA LEU A 99 4.31 -5.43 14.92
C LEU A 99 5.43 -4.49 15.40
N LEU A 100 5.30 -3.18 15.17
CA LEU A 100 6.23 -2.14 15.64
C LEU A 100 5.47 -1.05 16.40
#